data_AF-A0A7K2ZF90-F1
#
_entry.id   AF-A0A7K2ZF90-F1
#
_cell.length_a   1.000
_cell.length_b   1.000
_cell.length_c   1.000
_cell.angle_alpha   90.00
_cell.angle_beta   90.00
_cell.angle_gamma   90.00
#
_symmetry.space_group_name_H-M   'P 1'
#
loop_
_entity.id
_entity.type
_entity.pdbx_description
1 polymer ?
#
loop_
_entity_poly.entity_id
_entity_poly.type
_entity_poly.pdbx_seq_one_letter_code
_entity_poly.pdbx_strand_id
1 'polypeptide(L)'
;IDRRLVSLRTRAQALTTRAGSVEPVLSELRRRFSAACWQDLQPVPEQAAVNVAQAEEKLAEAARARDEQRWADATSRLSTVRALLNAVDEAVSAAGDRLQRLDAVAKDPQHEIERTRFAVRDAQRLAMAGRHTPDPRHARPLDDSVARLDRAVAGLEGRHPDYWHFLTETEAVRQTAARVVSDIREERGGGA
;
A
#
# COMPACT_ATOMS: atom_id res chain seq x y z
N ILE A 1 1.67 -31.24 10.57
CA ILE A 1 2.42 -30.15 11.25
C ILE A 1 3.84 -30.03 10.67
N ASP A 2 4.52 -31.14 10.43
CA ASP A 2 5.88 -31.22 9.90
C ASP A 2 6.11 -30.44 8.61
N ARG A 3 5.24 -30.62 7.60
CA ARG A 3 5.32 -29.85 6.35
C ARG A 3 5.24 -28.33 6.59
N ARG A 4 4.41 -27.89 7.55
CA ARG A 4 4.28 -26.46 7.89
C ARG A 4 5.55 -25.94 8.58
N LEU A 5 6.17 -26.73 9.46
CA LEU A 5 7.45 -26.39 10.09
C LEU A 5 8.56 -26.18 9.05
N VAL A 6 8.71 -27.13 8.12
CA VAL A 6 9.71 -27.03 7.04
C VAL A 6 9.44 -25.82 6.16
N SER A 7 8.20 -25.67 5.68
CA SER A 7 7.82 -24.57 4.79
C SER A 7 8.02 -23.19 5.42
N LEU A 8 7.65 -23.01 6.70
CA LEU A 8 7.83 -21.73 7.39
C LEU A 8 9.29 -21.45 7.73
N ARG A 9 10.10 -22.47 8.02
CA ARG A 9 11.56 -22.31 8.20
C ARG A 9 12.23 -21.82 6.92
N THR A 10 11.92 -22.44 5.78
CA THR A 10 12.44 -21.99 4.48
C THR A 10 11.99 -20.55 4.17
N ARG A 11 10.73 -20.21 4.48
CA ARG A 11 10.23 -18.84 4.32
C ARG A 11 10.97 -17.84 5.22
N ALA A 12 11.23 -18.19 6.47
CA ALA A 12 12.00 -17.33 7.39
C ALA A 12 13.40 -17.05 6.82
N GLN A 13 14.13 -18.08 6.39
CA GLN A 13 15.46 -17.93 5.78
C GLN A 13 15.44 -17.06 4.52
N ALA A 14 14.44 -17.25 3.65
CA ALA A 14 14.29 -16.43 2.45
C ALA A 14 14.03 -14.95 2.80
N LEU A 15 13.20 -14.70 3.83
CA LEU A 15 12.89 -13.35 4.28
C LEU A 15 14.06 -12.66 4.99
N THR A 16 14.92 -13.38 5.70
CA THR A 16 16.18 -12.82 6.23
C THR A 16 17.02 -12.22 5.11
N THR A 17 17.22 -12.98 4.02
CA THR A 17 17.97 -12.50 2.86
C THR A 17 17.27 -11.32 2.17
N ARG A 18 15.95 -11.41 1.99
CA ARG A 18 15.16 -10.36 1.33
C ARG A 18 15.12 -9.06 2.16
N ALA A 19 15.04 -9.14 3.48
CA ALA A 19 15.08 -7.97 4.35
C ALA A 19 16.39 -7.18 4.21
N GLY A 20 17.50 -7.87 3.92
CA GLY A 20 18.78 -7.24 3.60
C GLY A 20 18.75 -6.32 2.36
N SER A 21 17.78 -6.48 1.45
CA SER A 21 17.66 -5.59 0.28
C SER A 21 16.98 -4.26 0.59
N VAL A 22 16.41 -4.07 1.79
CA VAL A 22 15.72 -2.81 2.15
C VAL A 22 16.70 -1.66 2.34
N GLU A 23 17.87 -1.89 2.92
CA GLU A 23 18.85 -0.83 3.20
C GLU A 23 19.38 -0.14 1.92
N PRO A 24 19.73 -0.89 0.83
CA PRO A 24 20.00 -0.28 -0.47
C PRO A 24 18.85 0.56 -1.03
N VAL A 25 17.60 0.09 -0.90
CA VAL A 25 16.40 0.81 -1.34
C VAL A 25 16.24 2.12 -0.58
N LEU A 26 16.37 2.09 0.76
CA LEU A 26 16.33 3.30 1.59
C LEU A 26 17.45 4.29 1.25
N SER A 27 18.65 3.78 0.94
CA SER A 27 19.76 4.62 0.53
C SER A 27 19.48 5.36 -0.77
N GLU A 28 18.88 4.66 -1.75
CA GLU A 28 18.47 5.27 -3.01
C GLU A 28 17.35 6.30 -2.83
N LEU A 29 16.37 5.99 -1.99
CA LEU A 29 15.29 6.91 -1.63
C LEU A 29 15.82 8.20 -1.00
N ARG A 30 16.71 8.08 -0.01
CA ARG A 30 17.38 9.20 0.67
C ARG A 30 18.16 10.09 -0.29
N ARG A 31 18.78 9.49 -1.31
CA ARG A 31 19.60 10.19 -2.29
C ARG A 31 18.77 11.03 -3.25
N ARG A 32 17.56 10.58 -3.61
CA ARG A 32 16.79 11.12 -4.75
C ARG A 32 15.51 11.86 -4.37
N PHE A 33 14.90 11.52 -3.24
CA PHE A 33 13.58 12.00 -2.88
C PHE A 33 13.60 12.77 -1.56
N SER A 34 12.60 13.63 -1.36
CA SER A 34 12.41 14.36 -0.11
C SER A 34 12.17 13.41 1.06
N ALA A 35 12.40 13.87 2.29
CA ALA A 35 12.23 13.06 3.50
C ALA A 35 10.82 12.46 3.64
N ALA A 36 9.79 13.21 3.23
CA ALA A 36 8.41 12.76 3.26
C ALA A 36 8.15 11.47 2.45
N CYS A 37 8.98 11.19 1.44
CA CYS A 37 8.86 10.00 0.62
C CYS A 37 9.36 8.70 1.28
N TRP A 38 10.18 8.78 2.34
CA TRP A 38 10.89 7.61 2.87
C TRP A 38 11.07 7.56 4.39
N GLN A 39 10.89 8.66 5.12
CA GLN A 39 11.15 8.70 6.56
C GLN A 39 10.32 7.67 7.34
N ASP A 40 9.11 7.35 6.87
CA ASP A 40 8.22 6.34 7.43
C ASP A 40 8.77 4.92 7.28
N LEU A 41 9.65 4.70 6.30
CA LEU A 41 10.27 3.42 6.02
C LEU A 41 11.57 3.19 6.80
N GLN A 42 12.08 4.20 7.50
CA GLN A 42 13.35 4.13 8.24
C GLN A 42 13.40 2.96 9.25
N PRO A 43 12.33 2.64 10.01
CA PRO A 43 12.36 1.54 10.97
C PRO A 43 12.24 0.13 10.36
N VAL A 44 11.91 0.02 9.06
CA VAL A 44 11.56 -1.26 8.42
C VAL A 44 12.66 -2.33 8.52
N PRO A 45 13.96 -2.02 8.30
CA PRO A 45 15.02 -3.04 8.42
C PRO A 45 15.11 -3.65 9.83
N GLU A 46 15.04 -2.81 10.86
CA GLU A 46 15.09 -3.26 12.25
C GLU A 46 13.84 -4.07 12.62
N GLN A 47 12.65 -3.56 12.27
CA GLN A 47 11.39 -4.26 12.50
C GLN A 47 11.35 -5.62 11.80
N ALA A 48 11.86 -5.71 10.57
CA ALA A 48 11.97 -6.96 9.83
C ALA A 48 12.89 -7.95 10.53
N ALA A 49 14.06 -7.51 10.99
CA ALA A 49 15.00 -8.35 11.74
C ALA A 49 14.38 -8.88 13.05
N VAL A 50 13.71 -8.02 13.81
CA VAL A 50 13.02 -8.40 15.06
C VAL A 50 11.92 -9.44 14.79
N ASN A 51 11.06 -9.20 13.79
CA ASN A 51 9.96 -10.09 13.48
C ASN A 51 10.44 -11.45 12.97
N VAL A 52 11.53 -11.50 12.19
CA VAL A 52 12.15 -12.75 11.74
C VAL A 52 12.73 -13.52 12.93
N ALA A 53 13.48 -12.86 13.82
CA ALA A 53 14.04 -13.50 15.00
C ALA A 53 12.94 -14.10 15.91
N GLN A 54 11.85 -13.35 16.13
CA GLN A 54 10.68 -13.84 16.85
C GLN A 54 10.03 -15.03 16.14
N ALA A 55 9.92 -15.00 14.82
CA ALA A 55 9.36 -16.10 14.05
C ALA A 55 10.22 -17.37 14.16
N GLU A 56 11.55 -17.25 14.18
CA GLU A 56 12.47 -18.37 14.38
C GLU A 56 12.37 -18.98 15.78
N GLU A 57 12.25 -18.14 16.83
CA GLU A 57 12.00 -18.61 18.19
C GLU A 57 10.66 -19.37 18.27
N LYS A 58 9.58 -18.80 17.73
CA LYS A 58 8.26 -19.45 17.69
C LYS A 58 8.25 -20.72 16.86
N LEU A 59 9.09 -20.82 15.83
CA LEU A 59 9.29 -22.06 15.07
C LEU A 59 9.94 -23.15 15.93
N ALA A 60 10.94 -22.81 16.74
CA ALA A 60 11.58 -23.77 17.65
C ALA A 60 10.61 -24.26 18.73
N GLU A 61 9.83 -23.35 19.32
CA GLU A 61 8.78 -23.69 20.28
C GLU A 61 7.68 -24.58 19.64
N ALA A 62 7.28 -24.29 18.40
CA ALA A 62 6.30 -25.11 17.67
C ALA A 62 6.82 -26.52 17.37
N ALA A 63 8.11 -26.66 17.06
CA ALA A 63 8.75 -27.96 16.88
C ALA A 63 8.76 -28.75 18.19
N ARG A 64 9.13 -28.13 19.32
CA ARG A 64 9.09 -28.78 20.63
C ARG A 64 7.68 -29.22 21.02
N ALA A 65 6.68 -28.34 20.87
CA ALA A 65 5.29 -28.68 21.15
C ALA A 65 4.79 -29.82 20.25
N ARG A 66 5.25 -29.88 19.00
CA ARG A 66 4.99 -31.04 18.12
C ARG A 66 5.60 -32.31 18.71
N ASP A 67 6.85 -32.27 19.15
CA ASP A 67 7.58 -33.46 19.61
C ASP A 67 6.97 -34.01 20.91
N GLU A 68 6.47 -33.11 21.77
CA GLU A 68 5.71 -33.40 22.98
C GLU A 68 4.22 -33.73 22.71
N GLN A 69 3.80 -33.82 21.45
CA GLN A 69 2.42 -34.12 21.03
C GLN A 69 1.35 -33.10 21.51
N ARG A 70 1.75 -31.87 21.84
CA ARG A 70 0.87 -30.74 22.15
C ARG A 70 0.37 -30.04 20.89
N TRP A 71 -0.55 -30.70 20.17
CA TRP A 71 -0.96 -30.31 18.82
C TRP A 71 -1.60 -28.91 18.72
N ALA A 72 -2.42 -28.53 19.70
CA ALA A 72 -3.06 -27.22 19.75
C ALA A 72 -2.02 -26.10 19.88
N ASP A 73 -1.04 -26.28 20.78
CA ASP A 73 0.04 -25.34 21.01
C ASP A 73 0.93 -25.19 19.77
N ALA A 74 1.32 -26.32 19.15
CA ALA A 74 2.09 -26.29 17.91
C ALA A 74 1.35 -25.54 16.80
N THR A 75 0.03 -25.74 16.66
CA THR A 75 -0.79 -25.08 15.64
C THR A 75 -0.89 -23.56 15.89
N SER A 76 -1.11 -23.15 17.14
CA SER A 76 -1.19 -21.74 17.54
C SER A 76 0.14 -21.01 17.25
N ARG A 77 1.27 -21.61 17.64
CA ARG A 77 2.60 -21.05 17.38
C ARG A 77 2.89 -20.92 15.89
N LEU A 78 2.55 -21.93 15.08
CA LEU A 78 2.70 -21.85 13.62
C LEU A 78 1.82 -20.77 12.97
N SER A 79 0.68 -20.42 13.57
CA SER A 79 -0.13 -19.29 13.13
C SER A 79 0.57 -17.96 13.41
N THR A 80 1.17 -17.83 14.60
CA THR A 80 1.95 -16.64 14.99
C THR A 80 3.17 -16.46 14.08
N VAL A 81 3.92 -17.52 13.82
CA VAL A 81 5.04 -17.51 12.86
C VAL A 81 4.59 -16.99 11.50
N ARG A 82 3.46 -17.52 10.97
CA ARG A 82 2.95 -17.06 9.68
C ARG A 82 2.63 -15.57 9.69
N ALA A 83 1.96 -15.07 10.74
CA ALA A 83 1.62 -13.65 10.85
C ALA A 83 2.87 -12.76 10.86
N LEU A 84 3.88 -13.13 11.67
CA LEU A 84 5.17 -12.41 11.71
C LEU A 84 5.86 -12.39 10.36
N LEU A 85 5.97 -13.54 9.69
CA LEU A 85 6.63 -13.64 8.38
C LEU A 85 5.84 -12.93 7.27
N ASN A 86 4.52 -12.85 7.36
CA ASN A 86 3.71 -12.06 6.43
C ASN A 86 3.95 -10.57 6.63
N ALA A 87 3.98 -10.09 7.88
CA ALA A 87 4.28 -8.68 8.18
C ALA A 87 5.67 -8.26 7.67
N VAL A 88 6.68 -9.13 7.79
CA VAL A 88 8.02 -8.88 7.21
C VAL A 88 7.94 -8.78 5.68
N ASP A 89 7.29 -9.75 5.03
CA ASP A 89 7.18 -9.81 3.58
C ASP A 89 6.46 -8.58 3.00
N GLU A 90 5.39 -8.13 3.66
CA GLU A 90 4.64 -6.93 3.32
C GLU A 90 5.50 -5.66 3.49
N ALA A 91 6.17 -5.50 4.64
CA ALA A 91 6.99 -4.32 4.90
C ALA A 91 8.18 -4.20 3.93
N VAL A 92 8.87 -5.33 3.66
CA VAL A 92 9.99 -5.38 2.71
C VAL A 92 9.53 -5.09 1.28
N SER A 93 8.38 -5.66 0.87
CA SER A 93 7.81 -5.39 -0.46
C SER A 93 7.39 -3.93 -0.60
N ALA A 94 6.74 -3.36 0.42
CA ALA A 94 6.28 -1.97 0.42
C ALA A 94 7.41 -0.96 0.22
N ALA A 95 8.61 -1.21 0.78
CA ALA A 95 9.77 -0.35 0.57
C ALA A 95 10.25 -0.37 -0.90
N GLY A 96 10.34 -1.55 -1.52
CA GLY A 96 10.71 -1.69 -2.93
C GLY A 96 9.67 -1.06 -3.86
N ASP A 97 8.38 -1.34 -3.61
CA ASP A 97 7.27 -0.78 -4.36
C ASP A 97 7.23 0.75 -4.25
N ARG A 98 7.55 1.31 -3.07
CA ARG A 98 7.66 2.76 -2.87
C ARG A 98 8.69 3.36 -3.83
N LEU A 99 9.90 2.81 -3.87
CA LEU A 99 10.95 3.31 -4.77
C LEU A 99 10.52 3.20 -6.24
N GLN A 100 9.97 2.06 -6.66
CA GLN A 100 9.51 1.89 -8.05
C GLN A 100 8.43 2.90 -8.43
N ARG A 101 7.44 3.14 -7.55
CA ARG A 101 6.37 4.11 -7.81
C ARG A 101 6.89 5.54 -7.87
N LEU A 102 7.81 5.89 -6.97
CA LEU A 102 8.44 7.21 -6.95
C LEU A 102 9.31 7.43 -8.20
N ASP A 103 10.03 6.41 -8.66
CA ASP A 103 10.80 6.47 -9.91
C ASP A 103 9.91 6.66 -11.13
N ALA A 104 8.81 5.90 -11.21
CA ALA A 104 7.85 6.01 -12.30
C ALA A 104 7.21 7.41 -12.37
N VAL A 105 6.73 7.92 -11.23
CA VAL A 105 6.06 9.24 -11.20
C VAL A 105 7.04 10.38 -11.39
N ALA A 106 8.26 10.30 -10.87
CA ALA A 106 9.27 11.33 -11.09
C ALA A 106 9.70 11.41 -12.56
N LYS A 107 9.63 10.29 -13.29
CA LYS A 107 9.90 10.25 -14.72
C LYS A 107 8.79 10.88 -15.55
N ASP A 108 7.53 10.63 -15.20
CA ASP A 108 6.37 11.16 -15.91
C ASP A 108 5.19 11.39 -14.93
N PRO A 109 5.15 12.56 -14.28
CA PRO A 109 4.02 12.91 -13.41
C PRO A 109 2.73 13.10 -14.20
N GLN A 110 2.84 13.49 -15.48
CA GLN A 110 1.70 13.84 -16.32
C GLN A 110 0.78 12.64 -16.57
N HIS A 111 1.35 11.44 -16.72
CA HIS A 111 0.58 10.21 -16.79
C HIS A 111 -0.39 10.04 -15.61
N GLU A 112 0.09 10.31 -14.39
CA GLU A 112 -0.72 10.18 -13.17
C GLU A 112 -1.79 11.27 -13.08
N ILE A 113 -1.46 12.50 -13.51
CA ILE A 113 -2.40 13.62 -13.59
C ILE A 113 -3.54 13.30 -14.55
N GLU A 114 -3.22 12.84 -15.76
CA GLU A 114 -4.21 12.55 -16.80
C GLU A 114 -5.13 11.39 -16.40
N ARG A 115 -4.56 10.32 -15.85
CA ARG A 115 -5.31 9.19 -15.30
C ARG A 115 -6.32 9.63 -14.24
N THR A 116 -5.90 10.53 -13.35
CA THR A 116 -6.75 11.04 -12.27
C THR A 116 -7.84 11.97 -12.81
N ARG A 117 -7.49 12.90 -13.71
CA ARG A 117 -8.46 13.77 -14.39
C ARG A 117 -9.50 12.97 -15.14
N PHE A 118 -9.08 11.90 -15.83
CA PHE A 118 -10.00 11.03 -16.56
C PHE A 118 -11.05 10.41 -15.63
N ALA A 119 -10.63 9.83 -14.50
CA ALA A 119 -11.54 9.22 -13.54
C ALA A 119 -12.57 10.23 -12.98
N VAL A 120 -12.13 11.43 -12.62
CA VAL A 120 -13.03 12.49 -12.13
C VAL A 120 -14.02 12.92 -13.22
N ARG A 121 -13.54 13.18 -14.45
CA ARG A 121 -14.42 13.58 -15.57
C ARG A 121 -15.44 12.51 -15.92
N ASP A 122 -15.04 11.24 -15.88
CA ASP A 122 -15.95 10.13 -16.15
C ASP A 122 -17.05 10.03 -15.09
N ALA A 123 -16.70 10.17 -13.81
CA ALA A 123 -17.67 10.25 -12.72
C ALA A 123 -18.59 11.47 -12.85
N GLN A 124 -18.06 12.66 -13.20
CA GLN A 124 -18.86 13.87 -13.46
C GLN A 124 -19.84 13.66 -14.62
N ARG A 125 -19.40 13.02 -15.71
CA ARG A 125 -20.26 12.69 -16.85
C ARG A 125 -21.40 11.77 -16.42
N LEU A 126 -21.12 10.77 -15.59
CA LEU A 126 -22.14 9.86 -15.07
C LEU A 126 -23.15 10.58 -14.17
N ALA A 127 -22.69 11.48 -13.29
CA ALA A 127 -23.52 12.28 -12.40
C ALA A 127 -24.47 13.21 -13.15
N MET A 128 -24.04 13.71 -14.32
CA MET A 128 -24.86 14.55 -15.21
C MET A 128 -25.81 13.77 -16.12
N ALA A 129 -25.63 12.47 -16.28
CA ALA A 129 -26.40 11.70 -17.27
C ALA A 129 -27.91 11.73 -16.97
N GLY A 130 -28.69 12.25 -17.93
CA GLY A 130 -30.14 12.39 -17.83
C GLY A 130 -30.62 13.57 -16.97
N ARG A 131 -29.75 14.52 -16.63
CA ARG A 131 -30.09 15.67 -15.77
C ARG A 131 -29.52 16.98 -16.31
N HIS A 132 -30.22 18.09 -16.05
CA HIS A 132 -29.69 19.44 -16.31
C HIS A 132 -28.84 19.97 -15.15
N THR A 133 -29.07 19.48 -13.93
CA THR A 133 -28.32 19.86 -12.72
C THR A 133 -27.94 18.59 -11.96
N PRO A 134 -26.66 18.41 -11.58
CA PRO A 134 -26.23 17.22 -10.86
C PRO A 134 -26.72 17.26 -9.41
N ASP A 135 -26.98 16.09 -8.83
CA ASP A 135 -27.30 16.01 -7.40
C ASP A 135 -26.09 16.50 -6.58
N PRO A 136 -26.25 17.47 -5.66
CA PRO A 136 -25.16 18.00 -4.85
C PRO A 136 -24.36 16.94 -4.09
N ARG A 137 -24.98 15.80 -3.74
CA ARG A 137 -24.30 14.68 -3.06
C ARG A 137 -23.18 14.05 -3.92
N HIS A 138 -23.37 14.09 -5.24
CA HIS A 138 -22.43 13.54 -6.23
C HIS A 138 -21.50 14.63 -6.77
N ALA A 139 -22.01 15.84 -6.97
CA ALA A 139 -21.25 16.95 -7.53
C ALA A 139 -20.16 17.47 -6.57
N ARG A 140 -20.51 17.74 -5.31
CA ARG A 140 -19.57 18.36 -4.35
C ARG A 140 -18.28 17.56 -4.16
N PRO A 141 -18.31 16.23 -3.92
CA PRO A 141 -17.08 15.45 -3.78
C PRO A 141 -16.20 15.45 -5.04
N LEU A 142 -16.81 15.56 -6.23
CA LEU A 142 -16.08 15.61 -7.50
C LEU A 142 -15.45 16.97 -7.75
N ASP A 143 -16.13 18.06 -7.40
CA ASP A 143 -15.58 19.42 -7.49
C ASP A 143 -14.41 19.60 -6.50
N ASP A 144 -14.58 19.12 -5.26
CA ASP A 144 -13.51 19.08 -4.26
C ASP A 144 -12.32 18.25 -4.76
N SER A 145 -12.59 17.16 -5.47
CA SER A 145 -11.54 16.30 -6.06
C SER A 145 -10.73 17.01 -7.14
N VAL A 146 -11.34 17.89 -7.95
CA VAL A 146 -10.63 18.74 -8.92
C VAL A 146 -9.69 19.68 -8.17
N ALA A 147 -10.20 20.40 -7.17
CA ALA A 147 -9.39 21.35 -6.38
C ALA A 147 -8.26 20.67 -5.61
N ARG A 148 -8.47 19.42 -5.14
CA ARG A 148 -7.41 18.59 -4.53
C ARG A 148 -6.34 18.21 -5.52
N LEU A 149 -6.72 17.78 -6.72
CA LEU A 149 -5.76 17.42 -7.77
C LEU A 149 -4.92 18.63 -8.18
N ASP A 150 -5.54 19.80 -8.39
CA ASP A 150 -4.80 21.00 -8.78
C ASP A 150 -3.79 21.43 -7.71
N ARG A 151 -4.14 21.33 -6.42
CA ARG A 151 -3.19 21.56 -5.32
C ARG A 151 -2.05 20.53 -5.30
N ALA A 152 -2.36 19.26 -5.53
CA ALA A 152 -1.33 18.21 -5.58
C ALA A 152 -0.36 18.44 -6.74
N VAL A 153 -0.85 18.89 -7.91
CA VAL A 153 -0.02 19.26 -9.06
C VAL A 153 0.84 20.48 -8.76
N ALA A 154 0.29 21.53 -8.16
CA ALA A 154 1.06 22.71 -7.76
C ALA A 154 2.17 22.35 -6.75
N GLY A 155 1.93 21.35 -5.89
CA GLY A 155 2.93 20.81 -4.97
C GLY A 155 4.12 20.10 -5.64
N LEU A 156 4.07 19.87 -6.95
CA LEU A 156 5.20 19.35 -7.73
C LEU A 156 6.20 20.43 -8.15
N GLU A 157 5.89 21.71 -7.95
CA GLU A 157 6.81 22.80 -8.25
C GLU A 157 7.92 22.89 -7.19
N GLY A 158 9.18 23.04 -7.63
CA GLY A 158 10.34 23.24 -6.75
C GLY A 158 11.44 22.18 -6.89
N ARG A 159 12.43 22.23 -5.99
CA ARG A 159 13.68 21.45 -6.11
C ARG A 159 13.56 19.99 -5.68
N HIS A 160 12.70 19.70 -4.69
CA HIS A 160 12.45 18.34 -4.19
C HIS A 160 10.95 18.14 -3.91
N PRO A 161 10.15 17.92 -4.96
CA PRO A 161 8.72 17.65 -4.83
C PRO A 161 8.42 16.49 -3.88
N ASP A 162 7.32 16.61 -3.13
CA ASP A 162 6.77 15.49 -2.38
C ASP A 162 5.91 14.61 -3.29
N TYR A 163 6.60 13.76 -4.07
CA TYR A 163 5.96 12.79 -4.95
C TYR A 163 5.12 11.75 -4.20
N TRP A 164 5.41 11.51 -2.91
CA TRP A 164 4.63 10.57 -2.12
C TRP A 164 3.27 11.16 -1.73
N HIS A 165 3.25 12.42 -1.29
CA HIS A 165 2.00 13.15 -1.08
C HIS A 165 1.19 13.22 -2.37
N PHE A 166 1.82 13.59 -3.50
CA PHE A 166 1.17 13.65 -4.80
C PHE A 166 0.48 12.31 -5.17
N LEU A 167 1.22 11.20 -5.13
CA LEU A 167 0.69 9.86 -5.43
C LEU A 167 -0.43 9.42 -4.48
N THR A 168 -0.35 9.82 -3.21
CA THR A 168 -1.37 9.49 -2.21
C THR A 168 -2.64 10.29 -2.44
N GLU A 169 -2.52 11.58 -2.75
CA GLU A 169 -3.66 12.44 -3.06
C GLU A 169 -4.35 12.05 -4.37
N THR A 170 -3.60 11.74 -5.44
CA THR A 170 -4.20 11.32 -6.72
C THR A 170 -4.96 10.01 -6.60
N GLU A 171 -4.44 9.07 -5.79
CA GLU A 171 -5.15 7.82 -5.48
C GLU A 171 -6.42 8.08 -4.67
N ALA A 172 -6.36 8.91 -3.62
CA ALA A 172 -7.53 9.27 -2.82
C ALA A 172 -8.61 10.00 -3.65
N VAL A 173 -8.22 10.83 -4.62
CA VAL A 173 -9.11 11.47 -5.59
C VAL A 173 -9.80 10.41 -6.46
N ARG A 174 -9.06 9.46 -7.03
CA ARG A 174 -9.65 8.38 -7.84
C ARG A 174 -10.62 7.52 -7.04
N GLN A 175 -10.29 7.20 -5.78
CA GLN A 175 -11.19 6.47 -4.90
C GLN A 175 -12.47 7.24 -4.58
N THR A 176 -12.40 8.57 -4.49
CA THR A 176 -13.57 9.43 -4.31
C THR A 176 -14.46 9.37 -5.54
N ALA A 177 -13.88 9.50 -6.74
CA ALA A 177 -14.60 9.35 -8.00
C ALA A 177 -15.26 7.97 -8.15
N ALA A 178 -14.54 6.90 -7.81
CA ALA A 178 -15.05 5.53 -7.86
C ALA A 178 -16.23 5.31 -6.89
N ARG A 179 -16.17 5.88 -5.68
CA ARG A 179 -17.26 5.84 -4.71
C ARG A 179 -18.52 6.51 -5.25
N VAL A 180 -18.40 7.73 -5.77
CA VAL A 180 -19.52 8.44 -6.40
C VAL A 180 -20.14 7.63 -7.56
N VAL A 181 -19.30 6.99 -8.38
CA VAL A 181 -19.78 6.09 -9.45
C VAL A 181 -20.55 4.89 -8.89
N SER A 182 -20.08 4.27 -7.81
CA SER A 182 -20.79 3.18 -7.12
C SER A 182 -22.15 3.65 -6.63
N ASP A 183 -22.18 4.77 -5.90
CA ASP A 183 -23.40 5.33 -5.31
C ASP A 183 -24.45 5.62 -6.40
N ILE A 184 -24.05 6.27 -7.51
CA ILE A 184 -24.97 6.54 -8.63
C ILE A 184 -25.51 5.24 -9.25
N ARG A 185 -24.67 4.21 -9.38
CA ARG A 185 -25.08 2.92 -9.96
C ARG A 185 -26.02 2.16 -9.02
N GLU A 186 -25.76 2.18 -7.73
CA GLU A 186 -26.63 1.60 -6.70
C GLU A 186 -27.99 2.30 -6.67
N GLU A 187 -28.03 3.63 -6.71
CA GLU A 187 -29.28 4.41 -6.79
C GLU A 187 -30.10 4.07 -8.05
N ARG A 188 -29.44 3.80 -9.18
CA ARG A 188 -30.11 3.41 -10.43
C ARG A 188 -30.53 1.95 -10.45
N GLY A 189 -29.77 1.06 -9.81
CA GLY A 189 -30.03 -0.38 -9.74
C GLY A 189 -31.06 -0.77 -8.67
N GLY A 190 -31.15 -0.01 -7.57
CA GLY A 190 -32.11 -0.20 -6.48
C GLY A 190 -33.48 0.46 -6.71
N GLY A 191 -33.66 1.13 -7.87
CA GLY A 191 -34.94 1.72 -8.29
C GLY A 191 -35.79 0.81 -9.19
N ALA A 192 -35.45 -0.48 -9.28
CA ALA A 192 -36.19 -1.50 -10.04
C ALA A 192 -36.90 -2.48 -9.09
#